data_AF-A0A0W8FVX1-F1
#
_entry.id   AF-A0A0W8FVX1-F1
#
_cell.length_a   1.000
_cell.length_b   1.000
_cell.length_c   1.000
_cell.angle_alpha   90.00
_cell.angle_beta   90.00
_cell.angle_gamma   90.00
#
_symmetry.space_group_name_H-M   'P 1'
#
loop_
_entity.id
_entity.type
_entity.pdbx_description
1 polymer ?
#
loop_
_entity_poly.entity_id
_entity_poly.type
_entity_poly.pdbx_seq_one_letter_code
_entity_poly.pdbx_strand_id
1 'polypeptide(L)' 'MSSPGVDRPLKYLKQYTKHLNRDFMIKYEVEEEVKKQKGKLIQIIDEKLLFQFGKEEILIPFNKIIEAKVQISF' A
#
# COMPACT_ATOMS: atom_id res chain seq x y z
N MET A 1 3.69 15.06 30.53
CA MET A 1 3.16 15.52 29.22
C MET A 1 3.71 14.59 28.16
N SER A 2 2.91 13.61 27.74
CA SER A 2 3.35 12.62 26.75
C SER A 2 3.10 13.20 25.37
N SER A 3 4.18 13.49 24.64
CA SER A 3 4.12 13.92 23.24
C SER A 3 3.37 12.83 22.46
N PRO A 4 2.13 13.06 21.99
CA PRO A 4 1.37 12.07 21.22
C PRO A 4 1.74 12.23 19.75
N GLY A 5 3.04 12.28 19.46
CA GLY A 5 3.57 12.43 18.12
C GLY A 5 4.25 11.13 17.73
N VAL A 6 3.87 10.57 16.59
CA VAL A 6 4.55 9.40 15.98
C VAL A 6 4.15 8.03 16.54
N ASP A 7 2.89 7.84 16.95
CA ASP A 7 2.32 6.49 17.05
C ASP A 7 1.08 6.45 16.18
N ARG A 8 1.21 6.11 14.89
CA ARG A 8 0.27 5.21 14.16
C ARG A 8 0.39 5.07 12.63
N PRO A 9 1.34 5.61 11.84
CA PRO A 9 1.46 5.18 10.43
C PRO A 9 1.97 3.72 10.33
N LEU A 10 2.94 3.35 11.17
CA LEU A 10 3.51 2.00 11.26
C LEU A 10 2.49 0.91 11.63
N LYS A 11 1.44 1.26 12.38
CA LYS A 11 0.42 0.30 12.83
C LYS A 11 -0.44 -0.18 11.66
N TYR A 12 -0.70 0.70 10.67
CA TYR A 12 -1.38 0.35 9.43
C TYR A 12 -0.44 -0.41 8.47
N LEU A 13 0.82 0.01 8.33
CA LEU A 13 1.83 -0.73 7.53
C LEU A 13 1.99 -2.18 8.00
N LYS A 14 2.08 -2.41 9.32
CA LYS A 14 2.13 -3.77 9.90
C LYS A 14 0.92 -4.62 9.57
N GLN A 15 -0.26 -4.03 9.35
CA GLN A 15 -1.43 -4.78 8.89
C GLN A 15 -1.27 -5.20 7.42
N TYR A 16 -0.76 -4.33 6.55
CA TYR A 16 -0.44 -4.71 5.17
C TYR A 16 0.61 -5.83 5.12
N THR A 17 1.59 -5.84 6.04
CA THR A 17 2.61 -6.91 6.11
C THR A 17 1.99 -8.28 6.38
N LYS A 18 0.87 -8.35 7.10
CA LYS A 18 0.14 -9.61 7.33
C LYS A 18 -0.62 -10.11 6.10
N HIS A 19 -0.81 -9.27 5.10
CA HIS A 19 -1.54 -9.58 3.87
C HIS A 19 -0.67 -9.55 2.62
N LEU A 20 0.66 -9.64 2.76
CA LEU A 20 1.58 -9.83 1.62
C LEU A 20 1.13 -11.03 0.76
N ASN A 21 1.45 -10.97 -0.54
CA ASN A 21 1.07 -11.97 -1.55
C ASN A 21 -0.43 -12.07 -1.88
N ARG A 22 -1.25 -11.09 -1.51
CA ARG A 22 -2.64 -10.98 -1.99
C ARG A 22 -2.77 -9.96 -3.11
N ASP A 23 -3.76 -10.18 -3.97
CA ASP A 23 -4.22 -9.18 -4.91
C ASP A 23 -4.90 -8.04 -4.16
N PHE A 24 -4.41 -6.83 -4.38
CA PHE A 24 -5.02 -5.62 -3.87
C PHE A 24 -5.42 -4.72 -5.02
N MET A 25 -6.55 -4.07 -4.87
CA MET A 25 -6.92 -2.94 -5.68
C MET A 25 -6.46 -1.69 -4.95
N ILE A 26 -5.43 -1.04 -5.49
CA ILE A 26 -4.85 0.17 -4.90
C ILE A 26 -5.25 1.41 -5.70
N LYS A 27 -5.58 2.45 -4.95
CA LYS A 27 -5.93 3.78 -5.44
C LYS A 27 -4.89 4.75 -4.87
N TYR A 28 -4.13 5.39 -5.76
CA TYR A 28 -3.01 6.25 -5.40
C TYR A 28 -2.98 7.47 -6.32
N GLU A 29 -2.42 8.56 -5.83
CA GLU A 29 -2.36 9.81 -6.56
C GLU A 29 -1.04 9.95 -7.32
N VAL A 30 -1.13 10.24 -8.62
CA VAL A 30 0.00 10.50 -9.51
C VAL A 30 -0.32 11.77 -10.29
N GLU A 31 0.52 12.79 -10.15
CA GLU A 31 0.45 14.01 -10.99
C GLU A 31 -0.95 14.65 -11.01
N GLU A 32 -1.55 14.84 -9.82
CA GLU A 32 -2.91 15.38 -9.61
C GLU A 32 -4.08 14.50 -10.08
N GLU A 33 -3.80 13.31 -10.63
CA GLU A 33 -4.82 12.31 -10.96
C GLU A 33 -4.79 11.12 -10.01
N VAL A 34 -5.99 10.63 -9.69
CA VAL A 34 -6.12 9.43 -8.85
C VAL A 34 -6.17 8.18 -9.72
N LYS A 35 -5.07 7.44 -9.78
CA LYS A 35 -4.99 6.16 -10.48
C LYS A 35 -5.45 5.02 -9.60
N LYS A 36 -6.23 4.11 -10.19
CA LYS A 36 -6.70 2.89 -9.55
C LYS A 36 -6.25 1.68 -10.37
N GLN A 37 -5.43 0.81 -9.79
CA GLN A 37 -4.95 -0.40 -10.46
C GLN A 37 -4.94 -1.61 -9.52
N LYS A 38 -5.09 -2.80 -10.11
CA LYS A 38 -4.99 -4.08 -9.40
C LYS A 38 -3.53 -4.52 -9.40
N GLY A 39 -2.94 -4.67 -8.23
CA GLY A 39 -1.56 -5.09 -8.06
C GLY A 39 -1.42 -6.08 -6.92
N LYS A 40 -0.46 -6.98 -7.05
CA LYS A 40 -0.14 -7.91 -5.97
C LYS A 40 0.83 -7.24 -5.02
N LEU A 41 0.49 -7.15 -3.74
CA LEU A 41 1.43 -6.63 -2.76
C LEU A 41 2.52 -7.68 -2.53
N ILE A 42 3.73 -7.42 -3.03
CA ILE A 42 4.86 -8.35 -2.92
C ILE A 42 5.60 -8.13 -1.61
N GLN A 43 5.90 -6.87 -1.32
CA GLN A 43 6.72 -6.50 -0.18
C GLN A 43 6.38 -5.09 0.30
N ILE A 44 6.76 -4.80 1.53
CA ILE A 44 6.72 -3.46 2.10
C ILE A 44 8.15 -3.13 2.53
N ILE A 45 8.65 -1.99 2.05
CA ILE A 45 10.00 -1.52 2.32
C ILE A 45 9.85 -0.18 3.03
N ASP A 46 10.12 -0.17 4.33
CA ASP A 46 9.88 0.98 5.22
C ASP A 46 8.44 1.50 5.14
N GLU A 47 8.24 2.62 4.44
CA GLU A 47 6.95 3.30 4.24
C GLU A 47 6.48 3.23 2.78
N LYS A 48 7.03 2.30 2.00
CA LYS A 48 6.71 2.10 0.59
C LYS A 48 6.20 0.69 0.36
N LEU A 49 5.17 0.56 -0.44
CA LEU A 49 4.54 -0.71 -0.77
C LEU A 49 4.97 -1.11 -2.18
N LEU A 50 5.60 -2.27 -2.32
CA LEU A 50 6.00 -2.86 -3.58
C LEU A 50 4.82 -3.65 -4.16
N PHE A 51 4.20 -3.11 -5.20
CA PHE A 51 3.13 -3.76 -5.92
C PHE A 51 3.64 -4.32 -7.25
N GLN A 52 3.37 -5.59 -7.50
CA GLN A 52 3.62 -6.23 -8.78
C GLN A 52 2.37 -6.16 -9.66
N PHE A 53 2.57 -5.59 -10.85
CA PHE A 53 1.59 -5.43 -11.91
C PHE A 53 1.99 -6.34 -13.07
N GLY A 54 1.52 -7.59 -13.04
CA GLY A 54 1.91 -8.59 -14.03
C GLY A 54 3.39 -8.95 -13.93
N LYS A 55 4.22 -8.39 -14.82
CA LYS A 55 5.69 -8.58 -14.83
C LYS A 55 6.47 -7.39 -14.27
N GLU A 56 5.82 -6.25 -14.07
CA GLU A 56 6.46 -5.04 -13.58
C GLU A 56 6.23 -4.88 -12.08
N GLU A 57 7.18 -4.27 -11.39
CA GLU A 57 7.10 -3.99 -9.96
C GLU A 57 7.20 -2.49 -9.74
N ILE A 58 6.19 -1.92 -9.08
CA ILE A 58 6.11 -0.49 -8.82
C ILE A 58 6.10 -0.27 -7.32
N LEU A 59 7.02 0.58 -6.87
CA LEU A 59 7.19 0.94 -5.48
C LEU A 59 6.40 2.23 -5.21
N ILE A 60 5.28 2.12 -4.49
CA ILE A 60 4.38 3.25 -4.22
C ILE A 60 4.53 3.67 -2.75
N PRO A 61 4.86 4.93 -2.45
CA PRO A 61 4.90 5.43 -1.08
C PRO A 61 3.52 5.35 -0.43
N PHE A 62 3.44 4.92 0.83
CA PHE A 62 2.18 4.87 1.58
C PHE A 62 1.49 6.22 1.63
N ASN A 63 2.26 7.32 1.70
CA ASN A 63 1.74 8.68 1.68
C ASN A 63 1.00 9.05 0.37
N LYS A 64 1.24 8.33 -0.72
CA LYS A 64 0.54 8.52 -2.02
C LYS A 64 -0.67 7.60 -2.17
N ILE A 65 -0.83 6.62 -1.29
CA ILE A 65 -1.90 5.64 -1.34
C ILE A 65 -3.12 6.23 -0.64
N ILE A 66 -4.17 6.46 -1.42
CA ILE A 66 -5.45 6.97 -0.95
C ILE A 66 -6.28 5.83 -0.35
N GLU A 67 -6.33 4.69 -1.03
CA GLU A 67 -7.09 3.51 -0.58
C GLU A 67 -6.46 2.22 -1.11
N ALA A 68 -6.36 1.18 -0.29
CA ALA A 68 -6.03 -0.16 -0.76
C ALA A 68 -7.02 -1.18 -0.21
N LYS A 69 -7.70 -1.89 -1.12
CA LYS A 69 -8.69 -2.93 -0.79
C LYS A 69 -8.20 -4.29 -1.26
N VAL A 70 -8.26 -5.29 -0.39
CA VAL A 70 -7.90 -6.65 -0.77
C VAL A 70 -8.98 -7.18 -1.74
N GLN A 71 -8.54 -7.68 -2.89
CA GLN A 71 -9.40 -8.35 -3.85
C GLN A 71 -9.32 -9.84 -3.55
N ILE A 72 -10.32 -10.34 -2.83
CA ILE A 72 -10.51 -11.78 -2.66
C ILE A 72 -11.25 -12.26 -3.91
N SER A 73 -10.52 -12.82 -4.87
CA SER A 73 -11.13 -13.58 -5.95
C SER A 73 -11.47 -14.97 -5.42
N PHE A 74 -12.75 -15.34 -5.47
CA PHE A 74 -13.26 -16.68 -5.20
C PHE A 74 -13.19 -17.54 -6.46
#